data_AF-A0A963R1V1-F1
#
_entry.id   AF-A0A963R1V1-F1
#
_cell.length_a   1.000
_cell.length_b   1.000
_cell.length_c   1.000
_cell.angle_alpha   90.00
_cell.angle_beta   90.00
_cell.angle_gamma   90.00
#
_symmetry.space_group_name_H-M   'P 1'
#
loop_
_entity.id
_entity.type
_entity.pdbx_description
1 polymer ?
#
loop_
_entity_poly.entity_id
_entity_poly.type
_entity_poly.pdbx_seq_one_letter_code
_entity_poly.pdbx_strand_id
1 'polypeptide(L)'
;MGPVDWLGVVAAALAASAVVLGFQRRGGAAHGGWVLLAMLVSAAMLGHALARIGPEKLAVKWWLYFMQSGGLAIAFVIPAIWVSLSQHGRSAVALRESAMWLLAFLAMGLAFYLV
;
A
#
# COMPACT_ATOMS: atom_id res chain seq x y z
N MET A 1 -22.49 4.14 0.42
CA MET A 1 -21.14 3.78 -0.07
C MET A 1 -21.11 4.10 -1.54
N GLY A 2 -20.10 4.85 -1.99
CA GLY A 2 -19.92 5.15 -3.41
C GLY A 2 -19.45 3.91 -4.19
N PRO A 3 -19.40 3.99 -5.52
CA PRO A 3 -18.79 2.94 -6.34
C PRO A 3 -17.29 2.83 -6.03
N VAL A 4 -16.74 1.62 -6.16
CA VAL A 4 -15.28 1.42 -6.10
C VAL A 4 -14.68 1.94 -7.39
N ASP A 5 -13.67 2.80 -7.26
CA ASP A 5 -12.86 3.23 -8.40
C ASP A 5 -11.87 2.12 -8.80
N TRP A 6 -12.27 1.31 -9.77
CA TRP A 6 -11.44 0.22 -10.28
C TRP A 6 -10.21 0.70 -11.05
N LEU A 7 -10.24 1.90 -11.64
CA LEU A 7 -9.08 2.48 -12.30
C LEU A 7 -8.02 2.84 -11.26
N GLY A 8 -8.43 3.51 -10.18
CA GLY A 8 -7.60 3.79 -9.02
C GLY A 8 -7.04 2.51 -8.38
N VAL A 9 -7.81 1.43 -8.29
CA VAL A 9 -7.33 0.13 -7.78
C VAL A 9 -6.18 -0.41 -8.62
N VAL A 10 -6.32 -0.42 -9.94
CA VAL A 10 -5.25 -0.90 -10.84
C VAL A 10 -4.03 0.01 -10.77
N ALA A 11 -4.23 1.33 -10.80
CA ALA A 11 -3.15 2.31 -10.70
C ALA A 11 -2.39 2.18 -9.36
N ALA A 12 -3.10 2.03 -8.24
CA ALA A 12 -2.53 1.84 -6.92
C ALA A 12 -1.75 0.52 -6.82
N ALA A 13 -2.29 -0.57 -7.35
CA ALA A 13 -1.60 -1.85 -7.38
C ALA A 13 -0.28 -1.78 -8.16
N LEU A 14 -0.28 -1.12 -9.32
CA LEU A 14 0.92 -0.89 -10.13
C LEU A 14 1.93 0.01 -9.41
N ALA A 15 1.48 1.12 -8.83
CA ALA A 15 2.33 2.05 -8.10
C ALA A 15 3.02 1.37 -6.91
N ALA A 16 2.28 0.64 -6.08
CA ALA A 16 2.84 -0.10 -4.96
C ALA A 16 3.78 -1.22 -5.42
N SER A 17 3.43 -1.94 -6.48
CA SER A 17 4.30 -2.98 -7.05
C SER A 17 5.62 -2.41 -7.54
N ALA A 18 5.60 -1.24 -8.19
CA ALA A 18 6.81 -0.56 -8.63
C ALA A 18 7.71 -0.18 -7.44
N VAL A 19 7.13 0.30 -6.33
CA VAL A 19 7.89 0.57 -5.10
C VAL A 19 8.52 -0.72 -4.55
N VAL A 20 7.72 -1.78 -4.37
CA VAL A 20 8.21 -3.05 -3.81
C VAL A 20 9.32 -3.66 -4.67
N LEU A 21 9.12 -3.70 -5.99
CA LEU A 21 10.11 -4.24 -6.93
C LEU A 21 11.36 -3.36 -7.01
N GLY A 22 11.23 -2.03 -6.90
CA GLY A 22 12.38 -1.12 -6.85
C GLY A 22 13.25 -1.34 -5.61
N PHE A 23 12.65 -1.74 -4.48
CA PHE A 23 13.39 -2.12 -3.28
C PHE A 23 14.02 -3.51 -3.36
N GLN A 24 13.45 -4.40 -4.17
CA GLN A 24 13.90 -5.78 -4.32
C GLN A 24 14.87 -5.91 -5.49
N ARG A 25 16.17 -5.98 -5.18
CA ARG A 25 17.25 -6.08 -6.18
C ARG A 25 17.29 -7.41 -6.96
N ARG A 26 16.41 -8.37 -6.68
CA ARG A 26 16.39 -9.71 -7.28
C ARG A 26 14.95 -10.21 -7.41
N GLY A 27 14.62 -10.81 -8.55
CA GLY A 27 13.33 -11.44 -8.82
C GLY A 27 13.13 -11.62 -10.33
N GLY A 28 12.49 -12.72 -10.73
CA GLY A 28 12.08 -12.95 -12.12
C GLY A 28 10.66 -12.44 -12.40
N ALA A 29 10.19 -12.56 -13.65
CA ALA A 29 8.85 -12.12 -14.05
C ALA A 29 7.73 -12.76 -13.21
N ALA A 30 7.86 -14.05 -12.87
CA ALA A 30 6.90 -14.75 -12.02
C ALA A 30 6.77 -14.12 -10.62
N HIS A 31 7.89 -13.68 -10.04
CA HIS A 31 7.90 -12.98 -8.75
C HIS A 31 7.22 -11.62 -8.86
N GLY A 32 7.49 -10.88 -9.95
CA GLY A 32 6.78 -9.63 -10.25
C GLY A 32 5.26 -9.81 -10.35
N GLY A 33 4.81 -10.89 -11.00
CA GLY A 33 3.40 -11.25 -11.07
C GLY A 33 2.78 -11.50 -9.69
N TRP A 34 3.47 -12.22 -8.81
CA TRP A 34 3.00 -12.44 -7.43
C TRP A 34 2.93 -11.16 -6.60
N VAL A 35 3.93 -10.27 -6.74
CA VAL A 35 3.91 -8.96 -6.08
C VAL A 35 2.69 -8.17 -6.55
N LEU A 36 2.44 -8.12 -7.87
CA LEU A 36 1.28 -7.42 -8.42
C LEU A 36 -0.04 -7.99 -7.90
N LEU A 37 -0.20 -9.31 -7.88
CA LEU A 37 -1.41 -9.95 -7.36
C LEU A 37 -1.64 -9.62 -5.88
N ALA A 38 -0.57 -9.67 -5.07
CA ALA A 38 -0.66 -9.29 -3.66
C ALA A 38 -1.04 -7.81 -3.48
N MET A 39 -0.44 -6.92 -4.27
CA MET A 39 -0.75 -5.48 -4.23
C MET A 39 -2.16 -5.19 -4.73
N LEU A 40 -2.68 -5.97 -5.67
CA LEU A 40 -4.05 -5.83 -6.17
C LEU A 40 -5.07 -6.14 -5.09
N VAL A 41 -4.83 -7.16 -4.26
CA VAL A 41 -5.70 -7.48 -3.11
C VAL A 41 -5.73 -6.31 -2.11
N SER A 42 -4.55 -5.78 -1.76
CA SER A 42 -4.45 -4.62 -0.86
C SER A 42 -5.10 -3.37 -1.44
N ALA A 43 -4.86 -3.08 -2.73
CA ALA A 43 -5.44 -1.93 -3.43
C ALA A 43 -6.97 -2.04 -3.53
N ALA A 44 -7.51 -3.24 -3.79
CA ALA A 44 -8.95 -3.47 -3.84
C ALA A 44 -9.62 -3.22 -2.48
N MET A 45 -9.01 -3.69 -1.38
CA MET A 45 -9.51 -3.41 -0.03
C MET A 45 -9.43 -1.92 0.33
N LEU A 46 -8.32 -1.26 -0.01
CA LEU A 46 -8.19 0.19 0.19
C LEU A 46 -9.22 0.97 -0.63
N GLY A 47 -9.42 0.61 -1.90
CA GLY A 47 -10.45 1.19 -2.77
C GLY A 47 -11.85 1.00 -2.21
N HIS A 48 -12.16 -0.16 -1.63
CA HIS A 48 -13.43 -0.39 -0.93
C HIS A 48 -13.59 0.50 0.31
N ALA A 49 -12.54 0.68 1.11
CA ALA A 49 -12.56 1.59 2.25
C ALA A 49 -12.77 3.05 1.82
N LEU A 50 -12.12 3.50 0.75
CA LEU A 50 -12.30 4.85 0.19
C LEU A 50 -13.71 5.03 -0.40
N ALA A 51 -14.25 4.03 -1.09
CA ALA A 51 -15.63 4.02 -1.59
C ALA A 51 -16.67 4.13 -0.45
N ARG A 52 -16.37 3.54 0.71
CA ARG A 52 -17.21 3.70 1.92
C ARG A 52 -17.17 5.13 2.48
N ILE A 53 -16.04 5.83 2.36
CA ILE A 53 -15.94 7.26 2.71
C ILE A 53 -16.74 8.11 1.72
N GLY A 54 -16.57 7.84 0.43
CA GLY A 54 -17.28 8.50 -0.68
C GLY A 54 -16.55 9.73 -1.23
N PRO A 55 -16.77 10.05 -2.52
CA PRO A 55 -16.00 11.07 -3.25
C PRO A 55 -16.19 12.48 -2.70
N GLU A 56 -17.41 12.83 -2.29
CA GLU A 56 -17.73 14.16 -1.74
C GLU A 56 -16.88 14.48 -0.50
N LYS A 57 -16.68 13.49 0.39
CA LYS A 57 -15.87 13.68 1.61
C LYS A 57 -14.38 13.70 1.28
N LEU A 58 -13.94 12.87 0.34
CA LEU A 58 -12.54 12.81 -0.09
C LEU A 58 -12.10 14.10 -0.79
N ALA A 59 -13.01 14.76 -1.53
CA ALA A 59 -12.76 16.06 -2.14
C ALA A 59 -12.47 17.16 -1.10
N VAL A 60 -13.19 17.15 0.03
CA VAL A 60 -12.98 18.11 1.12
C VAL A 60 -11.78 17.72 2.00
N LYS A 61 -11.56 16.42 2.20
CA LYS A 61 -10.55 15.86 3.10
C LYS A 61 -9.58 14.96 2.35
N TRP A 62 -8.81 15.55 1.45
CA TRP A 62 -7.83 14.85 0.62
C TRP A 62 -6.77 14.10 1.44
N TRP A 63 -6.46 14.55 2.67
CA TRP A 63 -5.51 13.82 3.53
C TRP A 63 -6.01 12.42 3.92
N LEU A 64 -7.30 12.11 3.75
CA LEU A 64 -7.84 10.78 4.02
C LEU A 64 -7.28 9.71 3.09
N TYR A 65 -6.87 10.04 1.86
CA TYR A 65 -6.18 9.08 0.97
C TYR A 65 -4.88 8.57 1.62
N PHE A 66 -4.07 9.48 2.15
CA PHE A 66 -2.82 9.17 2.84
C PHE A 66 -3.05 8.62 4.24
N MET A 67 -4.08 9.08 4.94
CA MET A 67 -4.42 8.58 6.28
C MET A 67 -4.87 7.12 6.23
N GLN A 68 -5.73 6.74 5.27
CA GLN A 68 -6.21 5.37 5.14
C GLN A 68 -5.06 4.43 4.71
N SER A 69 -4.29 4.83 3.69
CA SER A 69 -3.20 4.00 3.18
C SER A 69 -1.99 3.96 4.13
N GLY A 70 -1.44 5.11 4.51
CA GLY A 70 -0.32 5.21 5.44
C GLY A 70 -0.67 4.78 6.86
N GLY A 71 -1.92 5.01 7.31
CA GLY A 71 -2.41 4.52 8.59
C GLY A 71 -2.41 3.00 8.67
N LEU A 72 -2.80 2.29 7.60
CA LEU A 72 -2.68 0.82 7.53
C LEU A 72 -1.23 0.37 7.66
N ALA A 73 -0.30 1.04 6.98
CA ALA A 73 1.11 0.71 7.06
C ALA A 73 1.65 0.90 8.49
N ILE A 74 1.42 2.08 9.08
CA ILE A 74 1.98 2.46 10.39
C ILE A 74 1.34 1.66 11.54
N ALA A 75 0.02 1.46 11.50
CA ALA A 75 -0.71 0.85 12.61
C ALA A 75 -0.73 -0.69 12.58
N PHE A 76 -0.58 -1.32 11.40
CA PHE A 76 -0.70 -2.78 11.27
C PHE A 76 0.55 -3.42 10.67
N VAL A 77 0.99 -2.96 9.49
CA VAL A 77 2.07 -3.63 8.75
C VAL A 77 3.43 -3.48 9.45
N ILE A 78 3.79 -2.25 9.83
CA ILE A 78 5.09 -1.96 10.48
C ILE A 78 5.21 -2.69 11.83
N PRO A 79 4.21 -2.67 12.74
CA PRO A 79 4.29 -3.43 13.99
C PRO A 79 4.45 -4.93 13.75
N ALA A 80 3.72 -5.50 12.79
CA ALA A 80 3.83 -6.93 12.46
C ALA A 80 5.23 -7.30 11.97
N ILE A 81 5.81 -6.48 11.08
CA ILE A 81 7.19 -6.67 10.58
C ILE A 81 8.20 -6.53 11.72
N TRP A 82 8.08 -5.48 12.52
CA TRP A 82 9.00 -5.18 13.61
C TRP A 82 9.05 -6.32 14.61
N VAL A 83 7.90 -6.76 15.13
CA VAL A 83 7.82 -7.88 16.08
C VAL A 83 8.40 -9.17 15.45
N SER A 84 8.04 -9.47 14.21
CA SER A 84 8.47 -10.71 13.54
C SER A 84 9.98 -10.79 13.28
N LEU A 85 10.65 -9.66 13.02
CA LEU A 85 12.07 -9.63 12.64
C LEU A 85 12.99 -9.24 13.80
N SER A 86 12.55 -8.36 14.70
CA SER A 86 13.37 -7.94 15.86
C SER A 86 13.65 -9.09 16.82
N GLN A 87 12.69 -10.02 16.99
CA GLN A 87 12.86 -11.22 17.83
C GLN A 87 14.01 -12.13 17.37
N HIS A 88 14.46 -11.98 16.12
CA HIS A 88 15.57 -12.74 15.53
C HIS A 88 16.84 -11.88 15.35
N GLY A 89 16.93 -10.72 16.01
CA GLY A 89 18.08 -9.81 15.87
C GLY A 89 18.17 -9.11 14.52
N ARG A 90 17.10 -9.13 13.70
CA ARG A 90 17.09 -8.58 12.33
C ARG A 90 16.47 -7.17 12.26
N SER A 91 16.68 -6.34 13.28
CA SER A 91 16.07 -5.01 13.38
C SER A 91 16.41 -4.08 12.22
N ALA A 92 17.62 -4.17 11.65
CA ALA A 92 17.99 -3.40 10.45
C ALA A 92 17.16 -3.80 9.21
N VAL A 93 16.88 -5.10 9.06
CA VAL A 93 15.97 -5.60 8.00
C VAL A 93 14.56 -5.13 8.29
N ALA A 94 14.10 -5.21 9.55
CA ALA A 94 12.79 -4.73 9.95
C ALA A 94 12.55 -3.27 9.58
N LEU A 95 13.55 -2.40 9.81
CA LEU A 95 13.48 -0.99 9.45
C LEU A 95 13.38 -0.79 7.93
N ARG A 96 14.22 -1.49 7.16
CA ARG A 96 14.20 -1.41 5.68
C ARG A 96 12.86 -1.88 5.11
N GLU A 97 12.36 -3.02 5.55
CA GLU A 97 11.07 -3.57 5.08
C GLU A 97 9.91 -2.65 5.50
N SER A 98 9.94 -2.10 6.71
CA SER A 98 8.96 -1.12 7.17
C SER A 98 8.93 0.14 6.29
N ALA A 99 10.10 0.67 5.92
CA ALA A 99 10.20 1.82 5.02
C ALA A 99 9.65 1.50 3.62
N MET A 100 9.99 0.33 3.07
CA MET A 100 9.45 -0.14 1.79
C MET A 100 7.92 -0.19 1.81
N TRP A 101 7.33 -0.82 2.83
CA TRP A 101 5.88 -0.95 2.94
C TRP A 101 5.19 0.39 3.16
N LEU A 102 5.76 1.28 3.98
CA LEU A 102 5.23 2.63 4.14
C LEU A 102 5.18 3.37 2.80
N LEU A 103 6.26 3.34 2.03
CA LEU A 103 6.31 3.97 0.71
C LEU A 103 5.32 3.33 -0.27
N ALA A 104 5.17 2.00 -0.25
CA ALA A 104 4.24 1.29 -1.12
C ALA A 104 2.78 1.68 -0.84
N PHE A 105 2.40 1.73 0.44
CA PHE A 105 1.05 2.17 0.83
C PHE A 105 0.82 3.66 0.54
N LEU A 106 1.80 4.54 0.82
CA LEU A 106 1.69 5.95 0.44
C LEU A 106 1.56 6.14 -1.07
N ALA A 107 2.23 5.32 -1.88
CA ALA A 107 2.07 5.31 -3.33
C ALA A 107 0.66 4.88 -3.77
N MET A 108 0.03 3.92 -3.07
CA MET A 108 -1.39 3.59 -3.31
C MET A 108 -2.30 4.80 -3.00
N GLY A 109 -2.10 5.45 -1.86
CA GLY A 109 -2.85 6.65 -1.48
C GLY A 109 -2.69 7.77 -2.51
N LEU A 110 -1.47 7.98 -3.00
CA LEU A 110 -1.18 8.94 -4.06
C LEU A 110 -1.89 8.57 -5.38
N ALA A 111 -1.87 7.29 -5.78
CA ALA A 111 -2.54 6.85 -7.00
C ALA A 111 -4.05 7.12 -6.96
N PHE A 112 -4.72 6.80 -5.84
CA PHE A 112 -6.14 7.13 -5.64
C PHE A 112 -6.44 8.62 -5.52
N TYR A 113 -5.46 9.43 -5.15
CA TYR A 113 -5.63 10.89 -5.09
C TYR A 113 -5.55 11.54 -6.48
N LEU A 114 -4.77 10.93 -7.39
CA LEU A 114 -4.52 11.47 -8.73
C LEU A 114 -5.52 11.00 -9.80
N VAL A 115 -6.29 9.96 -9.51
CA VAL A 115 -7.32 9.36 -10.38
C VAL A 115 -8.70 9.73 -9.84
#